data_AF-R4YV29-F1
#
_entry.id   AF-R4YV29-F1
#
_cell.length_a   1.000
_cell.length_b   1.000
_cell.length_c   1.000
_cell.angle_alpha   90.00
_cell.angle_beta   90.00
_cell.angle_gamma   90.00
#
_symmetry.space_group_name_H-M   'P 1'
#
loop_
_entity.id
_entity.type
_entity.pdbx_description
1 polymer ?
#
loop_
_entity_poly.entity_id
_entity_poly.type
_entity_poly.pdbx_seq_one_letter_code
_entity_poly.pdbx_strand_id
1 'polypeptide(L)'
;MSNPISSVIYSVDSACDKQLRDHELPTSIEGFLIVTESFSYLVDDIDWDQGNGKQPSVLLLDTSLAERLAEHEELVECFGGVSLYQEWVEVTGLLRESGIGAFERQLYRIDALHVLTENDDESVNRIAINLP
;
A
#
# COMPACT_ATOMS: atom_id res chain seq x y z
N MET A 1 11.11 21.59 21.45
CA MET A 1 11.99 21.16 20.33
C MET A 1 11.41 19.87 19.81
N SER A 2 10.58 19.96 18.76
CA SER A 2 9.95 18.80 18.15
C SER A 2 11.01 18.12 17.30
N ASN A 3 11.51 16.96 17.74
CA ASN A 3 12.28 16.11 16.84
C ASN A 3 11.39 15.83 15.62
N PRO A 4 11.87 16.00 14.37
CA PRO A 4 11.22 15.34 13.27
C PRO A 4 11.34 13.85 13.60
N ILE A 5 10.21 13.19 13.82
CA ILE A 5 10.19 11.73 13.70
C ILE A 5 10.62 11.54 12.25
N SER A 6 11.86 11.12 12.05
CA SER A 6 12.30 10.56 10.77
C SER A 6 11.28 9.47 10.48
N SER A 7 10.34 9.74 9.58
CA SER A 7 9.29 8.79 9.23
C SER A 7 9.98 7.66 8.49
N VAL A 8 10.28 6.59 9.22
CA VAL A 8 10.82 5.36 8.63
C VAL A 8 9.73 4.79 7.74
N ILE A 9 10.03 4.71 6.44
CA ILE A 9 9.20 4.01 5.45
C ILE A 9 9.67 2.56 5.42
N TYR A 10 8.72 1.63 5.49
CA TYR A 10 8.95 0.19 5.48
C TYR A 10 8.59 -0.39 4.11
N SER A 11 9.28 -1.44 3.67
CA SER A 11 8.77 -2.31 2.61
C SER A 11 7.59 -3.15 3.13
N VAL A 12 6.84 -3.80 2.24
CA VAL A 12 5.75 -4.72 2.59
C VAL A 12 6.26 -5.90 3.40
N ASP A 13 7.38 -6.52 3.00
CA ASP A 13 8.04 -7.61 3.74
C ASP A 13 8.44 -7.15 5.16
N SER A 14 9.09 -5.99 5.25
CA SER A 14 9.50 -5.42 6.54
C SER A 14 8.29 -5.08 7.42
N ALA A 15 7.16 -4.70 6.84
CA ALA A 15 5.92 -4.43 7.56
C ALA A 15 5.28 -5.72 8.08
N CYS A 16 5.35 -6.83 7.33
CA CYS A 16 4.89 -8.14 7.78
C CYS A 16 5.63 -8.60 9.05
N ASP A 17 6.96 -8.46 9.05
CA ASP A 17 7.83 -8.89 10.16
C ASP A 17 7.88 -7.91 11.35
N LYS A 18 7.32 -6.70 11.19
CA LYS A 18 7.37 -5.65 12.21
C LYS A 18 6.72 -6.11 13.52
N GLN A 19 7.48 -6.10 14.62
CA GLN A 19 6.92 -6.30 15.95
C GLN A 19 5.98 -5.14 16.33
N LEU A 20 4.73 -5.47 16.57
CA LEU A 20 3.72 -4.50 17.01
C LEU A 20 3.83 -4.28 18.51
N ARG A 21 3.72 -3.01 18.92
CA ARG A 21 3.62 -2.64 20.34
C ARG A 21 2.14 -2.59 20.74
N ASP A 22 1.86 -2.64 22.04
CA ASP A 22 0.51 -2.49 22.60
C ASP A 22 -0.19 -1.17 22.23
N HIS A 23 0.58 -0.18 21.77
CA HIS A 23 0.09 1.09 21.24
C HIS A 23 0.50 1.22 19.78
N GLU A 24 -0.49 1.25 18.88
CA GLU A 24 -0.28 1.35 17.44
C GLU A 24 0.14 2.77 17.06
N LEU A 25 1.34 2.88 16.50
CA LEU A 25 1.83 4.12 15.88
C LEU A 25 1.62 4.03 14.37
N PRO A 26 1.31 5.16 13.70
CA PRO A 26 1.26 5.22 12.25
C PRO A 26 2.54 4.64 11.64
N THR A 27 2.36 3.77 10.66
CA THR A 27 3.43 3.13 9.91
C THR A 27 3.28 3.51 8.44
N SER A 28 4.34 4.04 7.87
CA SER A 28 4.44 4.34 6.43
C SER A 28 5.04 3.12 5.73
N ILE A 29 4.38 2.64 4.70
CA ILE A 29 4.75 1.47 3.91
C ILE A 29 4.80 1.89 2.45
N GLU A 30 5.87 1.52 1.77
CA GLU A 30 6.02 1.66 0.33
C GLU A 30 5.89 0.29 -0.33
N GLY A 31 5.19 0.22 -1.46
CA GLY A 31 4.99 -1.01 -2.22
C GLY A 31 4.01 -0.82 -3.37
N PHE A 32 3.68 -1.90 -4.08
CA PHE A 32 2.69 -1.90 -5.12
C PHE A 32 1.30 -2.17 -4.54
N LEU A 33 0.39 -1.21 -4.71
CA LEU A 33 -1.02 -1.33 -4.42
C LEU A 33 -1.72 -2.08 -5.54
N ILE A 34 -2.35 -3.21 -5.19
CA ILE A 34 -3.26 -3.94 -6.05
C ILE A 34 -4.67 -3.70 -5.54
N VAL A 35 -5.53 -3.14 -6.39
CA VAL A 35 -6.95 -2.95 -6.11
C VAL A 35 -7.73 -3.93 -6.97
N THR A 36 -8.60 -4.74 -6.36
CA THR A 36 -9.52 -5.64 -7.06
C THR A 36 -10.97 -5.18 -6.83
N GLU A 37 -11.94 -5.85 -7.44
CA GLU A 37 -13.36 -5.58 -7.19
C GLU A 37 -13.78 -5.81 -5.73
N SER A 38 -13.04 -6.64 -4.97
CA SER A 38 -13.46 -7.11 -3.65
C SER A 38 -12.59 -6.64 -2.50
N PHE A 39 -11.31 -6.34 -2.74
CA PHE A 39 -10.34 -5.94 -1.73
C PHE A 39 -9.11 -5.29 -2.35
N SER A 40 -8.30 -4.63 -1.52
CA SER A 40 -7.04 -4.02 -1.92
C SER A 40 -5.91 -4.48 -1.00
N TYR A 41 -4.70 -4.60 -1.53
CA TYR A 41 -3.56 -5.04 -0.75
C TYR A 41 -2.25 -4.52 -1.35
N LEU A 42 -1.21 -4.46 -0.52
CA LEU A 42 0.15 -4.14 -0.94
C LEU A 42 0.96 -5.41 -1.17
N VAL A 43 1.89 -5.35 -2.11
CA VAL A 43 2.98 -6.30 -2.34
C VAL A 43 4.29 -5.56 -2.59
N ASP A 44 5.44 -6.18 -2.34
CA ASP A 44 6.75 -5.53 -2.56
C ASP A 44 7.14 -5.44 -4.03
N ASP A 45 6.75 -6.41 -4.84
CA ASP A 45 7.20 -6.51 -6.24
C ASP A 45 6.12 -7.19 -7.08
N ILE A 46 5.67 -6.53 -8.15
CA ILE A 46 4.63 -7.09 -9.01
C ILE A 46 5.11 -8.27 -9.85
N ASP A 47 6.41 -8.32 -10.15
CA ASP A 47 7.00 -9.31 -11.06
C ASP A 47 7.52 -10.54 -10.32
N TRP A 48 7.26 -10.63 -9.01
CA TRP A 48 7.77 -11.72 -8.20
C TRP A 48 7.06 -13.05 -8.55
N ASP A 49 7.70 -13.82 -9.42
CA ASP A 49 7.36 -15.22 -9.67
C ASP A 49 7.84 -16.09 -8.51
N GLN A 50 7.01 -16.22 -7.47
CA GLN A 50 7.27 -17.16 -6.39
C GLN A 50 6.98 -18.56 -6.96
N GLY A 51 8.01 -19.28 -7.40
CA GLY A 51 7.93 -20.67 -7.86
C GLY A 51 7.41 -21.70 -6.83
N ASN A 52 6.72 -21.27 -5.76
CA ASN A 52 5.72 -21.94 -4.89
C ASN A 52 5.51 -21.22 -3.53
N GLY A 53 6.14 -20.08 -3.27
CA GLY A 53 6.01 -19.33 -2.01
C GLY A 53 4.86 -18.31 -1.99
N LYS A 54 4.42 -17.93 -0.79
CA LYS A 54 3.44 -16.86 -0.58
C LYS A 54 4.18 -15.52 -0.56
N GLN A 55 3.80 -14.59 -1.41
CA GLN A 55 4.35 -13.24 -1.39
C GLN A 55 3.87 -12.48 -0.14
N PRO A 56 4.77 -11.77 0.58
CA PRO A 56 4.38 -10.86 1.65
C PRO A 56 3.36 -9.86 1.15
N SER A 57 2.27 -9.72 1.90
CA SER A 57 1.18 -8.82 1.52
C SER A 57 0.46 -8.24 2.73
N VAL A 58 0.11 -6.96 2.61
CA VAL A 58 -0.61 -6.20 3.63
C VAL A 58 -1.99 -5.84 3.08
N LEU A 59 -3.05 -6.30 3.74
CA LEU A 59 -4.42 -5.96 3.34
C LEU A 59 -4.74 -4.50 3.66
N LEU A 60 -5.43 -3.79 2.76
CA LEU A 60 -5.96 -2.45 3.00
C LEU A 60 -7.46 -2.54 3.21
N LEU A 61 -7.94 -2.12 4.39
CA LEU A 61 -9.37 -2.07 4.70
C LEU A 61 -9.98 -0.73 4.30
N ASP A 62 -9.95 -0.42 3.01
CA ASP A 62 -10.63 0.74 2.44
C ASP A 62 -11.31 0.36 1.12
N THR A 63 -12.63 0.41 1.10
CA THR A 63 -13.44 0.04 -0.06
C THR A 63 -13.58 1.16 -1.09
N SER A 64 -13.16 2.38 -0.75
CA SER A 64 -13.25 3.56 -1.62
C SER A 64 -12.05 3.69 -2.56
N LEU A 65 -10.98 2.91 -2.36
CA LEU A 65 -9.74 3.02 -3.14
C LEU A 65 -9.95 3.00 -4.66
N ALA A 66 -10.75 2.07 -5.16
CA ALA A 66 -11.01 1.97 -6.60
C ALA A 66 -11.68 3.23 -7.15
N GLU A 67 -12.67 3.77 -6.44
CA GLU A 67 -13.38 5.00 -6.83
C GLU A 67 -12.44 6.21 -6.76
N ARG A 68 -11.63 6.31 -5.70
CA ARG A 68 -10.70 7.43 -5.52
C ARG A 68 -9.57 7.45 -6.54
N LEU A 69 -9.01 6.30 -6.89
CA LEU A 69 -7.99 6.22 -7.94
C LEU A 69 -8.56 6.62 -9.30
N ALA A 70 -9.82 6.28 -9.59
CA ALA A 70 -10.50 6.66 -10.83
C ALA A 70 -10.74 8.17 -11.00
N GLU A 71 -10.66 8.95 -9.91
CA GLU A 71 -10.78 10.42 -9.97
C GLU A 71 -9.53 11.09 -10.56
N HIS A 72 -8.42 10.35 -10.69
CA HIS A 72 -7.14 10.84 -11.21
C HIS A 72 -6.91 10.34 -12.64
N GLU A 73 -7.14 11.23 -13.62
CA GLU A 73 -6.99 10.92 -15.06
C GLU A 73 -5.56 10.51 -15.44
N GLU A 74 -4.57 10.90 -14.64
CA GLU A 74 -3.16 10.54 -14.82
C GLU A 74 -2.84 9.09 -14.44
N LEU A 75 -3.73 8.39 -13.72
CA LEU A 75 -3.55 6.99 -13.33
C LEU A 75 -4.15 6.05 -14.39
N VAL A 76 -3.48 4.93 -14.64
CA VAL A 76 -3.85 4.04 -15.75
C VAL A 76 -4.58 2.82 -15.22
N GLU A 77 -5.85 2.68 -15.60
CA GLU A 77 -6.61 1.45 -15.32
C GLU A 77 -5.94 0.23 -15.95
N CYS A 78 -5.86 -0.84 -15.17
CA CYS A 78 -5.29 -2.10 -15.62
C CYS A 78 -6.33 -2.88 -16.44
N PHE A 79 -6.12 -2.96 -17.76
CA PHE A 79 -6.98 -3.76 -18.64
C PHE A 79 -6.49 -5.21 -18.73
N GLY A 80 -7.01 -6.06 -17.84
CA GLY A 80 -6.89 -7.52 -17.92
C GLY A 80 -6.21 -8.16 -16.70
N GLY A 81 -6.97 -9.02 -16.00
CA GLY A 81 -6.44 -9.90 -14.95
C GLY A 81 -6.71 -9.41 -13.52
N VAL A 82 -7.92 -9.62 -13.02
CA VAL A 82 -8.36 -9.56 -11.60
C VAL A 82 -8.22 -8.20 -10.87
N SER A 83 -7.27 -7.34 -11.24
CA SER A 83 -7.04 -6.01 -10.67
C SER A 83 -7.70 -4.91 -11.52
N LEU A 84 -8.20 -3.88 -10.83
CA LEU A 84 -8.72 -2.64 -11.38
C LEU A 84 -7.60 -1.59 -11.51
N TYR A 85 -6.76 -1.51 -10.47
CA TYR A 85 -5.61 -0.62 -10.40
C TYR A 85 -4.40 -1.37 -9.85
N GLN A 86 -3.23 -0.97 -10.35
CA GLN A 86 -1.94 -1.47 -9.91
C GLN A 86 -0.94 -0.32 -9.93
N GLU A 87 -0.58 0.20 -8.76
CA GLU A 87 0.20 1.44 -8.65
C GLU A 87 1.31 1.32 -7.61
N TRP A 88 2.46 1.95 -7.85
CA TRP A 88 3.48 2.11 -6.80
C TRP A 88 3.02 3.21 -5.84
N VAL A 89 2.98 2.91 -4.54
CA VAL A 89 2.42 3.82 -3.54
C VAL A 89 3.27 3.92 -2.28
N GLU A 90 3.09 5.04 -1.59
CA GLU A 90 3.45 5.23 -0.18
C GLU A 90 2.15 5.40 0.62
N VAL A 91 1.84 4.45 1.51
CA VAL A 91 0.66 4.51 2.38
C VAL A 91 1.08 4.63 3.84
N THR A 92 0.41 5.49 4.60
CA THR A 92 0.59 5.61 6.04
C THR A 92 -0.69 5.22 6.74
N GLY A 93 -0.60 4.40 7.79
CA GLY A 93 -1.78 4.03 8.56
C GLY A 93 -1.48 3.19 9.79
N LEU A 94 -2.53 2.65 10.41
CA LEU A 94 -2.41 1.80 11.59
C LEU A 94 -2.32 0.33 11.16
N LEU A 95 -1.14 -0.24 11.36
CA LEU A 95 -0.80 -1.61 11.02
C LEU A 95 -1.15 -2.55 12.17
N ARG A 96 -1.87 -3.64 11.86
CA ARG A 96 -2.20 -4.68 12.82
C ARG A 96 -2.11 -6.09 12.22
N GLU A 97 -2.23 -7.11 13.05
CA GLU A 97 -2.45 -8.47 12.58
C GLU A 97 -3.78 -8.61 11.83
N SER A 98 -3.78 -9.34 10.73
CA SER A 98 -4.96 -9.44 9.87
C SER A 98 -6.03 -10.38 10.43
N GLY A 99 -5.61 -11.56 10.86
CA GLY A 99 -6.51 -12.69 11.14
C GLY A 99 -7.13 -13.33 9.88
N ILE A 100 -6.89 -12.77 8.69
CA ILE A 100 -7.35 -13.29 7.40
C ILE A 100 -6.24 -14.16 6.82
N GLY A 101 -6.47 -15.46 6.60
CA GLY A 101 -5.39 -16.42 6.27
C GLY A 101 -4.51 -16.07 5.06
N ALA A 102 -5.04 -15.28 4.10
CA ALA A 102 -4.28 -14.81 2.95
C ALA A 102 -3.33 -13.64 3.26
N PHE A 103 -3.49 -12.91 4.38
CA PHE A 103 -2.71 -11.72 4.70
C PHE A 103 -2.21 -11.79 6.15
N GLU A 104 -0.92 -11.57 6.39
CA GLU A 104 -0.39 -11.60 7.77
C GLU A 104 -0.73 -10.31 8.50
N ARG A 105 -0.68 -9.19 7.77
CA ARG A 105 -0.96 -7.86 8.28
C ARG A 105 -2.09 -7.19 7.51
N GLN A 106 -2.66 -6.17 8.15
CA GLN A 106 -3.59 -5.25 7.53
C GLN A 106 -3.39 -3.83 8.03
N LEU A 107 -3.58 -2.86 7.14
CA LEU A 107 -3.86 -1.48 7.49
C LEU A 107 -5.37 -1.33 7.67
N TYR A 108 -5.80 -1.22 8.92
CA TYR A 108 -7.24 -1.09 9.24
C TYR A 108 -7.72 0.36 9.26
N ARG A 109 -6.79 1.31 9.21
CA ARG A 109 -7.02 2.73 8.99
C ARG A 109 -5.88 3.25 8.13
N ILE A 110 -6.23 4.04 7.12
CA ILE A 110 -5.26 4.73 6.27
C ILE A 110 -5.32 6.21 6.64
N ASP A 111 -4.19 6.76 7.05
CA ASP A 111 -4.03 8.17 7.42
C ASP A 111 -3.59 9.02 6.22
N ALA A 112 -2.84 8.42 5.28
CA ALA A 112 -2.44 9.05 4.02
C ALA A 112 -2.12 8.00 2.96
N LEU A 113 -2.40 8.32 1.69
CA LEU A 113 -2.02 7.51 0.53
C LEU A 113 -1.45 8.43 -0.54
N HIS A 114 -0.27 8.09 -1.04
CA HIS A 114 0.34 8.76 -2.18
C HIS A 114 0.64 7.74 -3.27
N VAL A 115 0.20 7.99 -4.49
CA VAL A 115 0.69 7.27 -5.68
C VAL A 115 2.01 7.92 -6.11
N LEU A 116 2.99 7.07 -6.40
CA LEU A 116 4.34 7.45 -6.77
C LEU A 116 4.51 7.22 -8.28
N THR A 117 4.83 8.29 -9.01
CA THR A 117 5.11 8.20 -10.45
C THR A 117 6.52 8.69 -10.75
N GLU A 118 7.22 7.99 -11.63
CA GLU A 118 8.58 8.35 -12.03
C GLU A 118 8.55 9.25 -13.28
N ASN A 119 9.23 10.38 -13.21
CA ASN A 119 9.39 11.31 -14.33
C ASN A 119 10.55 10.87 -15.24
N ASP A 120 10.62 11.45 -16.45
CA ASP A 120 11.72 11.21 -17.41
C ASP A 120 13.12 11.56 -16.86
N ASP A 121 13.19 12.39 -15.81
CA ASP A 121 14.43 12.79 -15.14
C ASP A 121 14.76 11.93 -13.91
N GLU A 122 14.12 10.76 -13.77
CA GLU A 122 14.25 9.81 -12.65
C GLU A 122 13.77 10.38 -11.30
N SER A 123 13.13 11.56 -11.29
CA SER A 123 12.53 12.11 -10.08
C SER A 123 11.17 11.49 -9.80
N VAL A 124 10.85 11.30 -8.51
CA VAL A 124 9.57 10.73 -8.08
C VAL A 124 8.58 11.86 -7.79
N ASN A 125 7.46 11.87 -8.51
CA ASN A 125 6.28 12.66 -8.22
C ASN A 125 5.35 11.93 -7.24
N ARG A 126 4.63 12.69 -6.41
CA ARG A 126 3.69 12.16 -5.41
C ARG A 126 2.29 12.74 -5.64
N ILE A 127 1.33 11.87 -5.94
CA ILE A 127 -0.08 12.21 -6.13
C ILE A 127 -0.82 11.80 -4.86
N ALA A 128 -1.35 12.77 -4.11
CA ALA A 128 -2.10 12.49 -2.89
C ALA A 128 -3.52 12.00 -3.22
N ILE A 129 -3.86 10.81 -2.71
CA ILE A 129 -5.20 10.22 -2.84
C ILE A 129 -5.99 10.51 -1.57
N ASN A 130 -7.07 11.28 -1.70
CA ASN A 130 -7.89 11.68 -0.56
C ASN A 130 -8.91 10.58 -0.22
N LEU A 131 -8.64 9.88 0.89
CA LEU A 131 -9.55 8.89 1.46
C LEU A 131 -10.52 9.57 2.46
N PRO A 132 -11.74 9.03 2.65
CA PRO A 132 -12.77 9.63 3.50
C PRO A 132 -12.47 9.61 5.02
#